data_AF-A0AA90TCB0-F1
#
_entry.id   AF-A0AA90TCB0-F1
#
_cell.length_a   1.000
_cell.length_b   1.000
_cell.length_c   1.000
_cell.angle_alpha   90.00
_cell.angle_beta   90.00
_cell.angle_gamma   90.00
#
_symmetry.space_group_name_H-M   'P 1'
#
loop_
_entity.id
_entity.type
_entity.pdbx_description
1 polymer ?
#
loop_
_entity_poly.entity_id
_entity_poly.type
_entity_poly.pdbx_seq_one_letter_code
_entity_poly.pdbx_strand_id
1 'polypeptide(L)'
;MANSEREKAVSWFSVEGGDGEIKSFEMRDIQWVEYKTLAQIRCDRYRLKSAVNRLLIGSRTFKCCRWKVPTQSVQVMHSAEYGKAFYAGLQVCASVWLCPVCAPKISERRRLELRGAMDEAQRQGLDVMLMTLTVPHGLGDDLDGMLDRMMKAYADTSSNRAGKNARKRVSLRGTVRVLEVTHGRNGWHPHFHVLLFLDGGMSPDQVKSILAPTWQDACEKRGLPRPSDEYGVDVRGGQDAAVYVSKWGLEHEMTKGHLKASRSAKGATPWALLAEYQETRSKRSAALWMAYAAAFKGRRQLCWSKGLRDLLAVVEMDDAEIAAQEDSAAVVLAELTDDQWRDVLTTHSEASLLQVAEENPSEVQAFLQGVAAMAKAMAIPVPVIEKAKPKARRKA
;
A
#
# COMPACT_ATOMS: atom_id res chain seq x y z
N MET A 1 34.79 -6.81 -5.91
CA MET A 1 35.41 -5.59 -6.49
C MET A 1 34.76 -5.42 -7.86
N ALA A 2 34.00 -4.38 -8.18
CA ALA A 2 34.17 -3.00 -7.79
C ALA A 2 32.87 -2.37 -7.27
N ASN A 3 33.05 -1.62 -6.20
CA ASN A 3 32.24 -0.52 -5.74
C ASN A 3 32.55 0.64 -6.70
N SER A 4 31.61 1.11 -7.52
CA SER A 4 31.74 2.42 -8.15
C SER A 4 30.38 3.01 -8.49
N GLU A 5 30.12 4.13 -7.82
CA GLU A 5 29.16 5.18 -8.18
C GLU A 5 27.69 4.88 -7.89
N ARG A 6 27.38 4.82 -6.58
CA ARG A 6 26.12 5.43 -6.11
C ARG A 6 26.21 6.91 -6.47
N GLU A 7 25.43 7.33 -7.46
CA GLU A 7 25.17 8.75 -7.71
C GLU A 7 24.87 9.43 -6.37
N LYS A 8 25.66 10.46 -6.06
CA LYS A 8 25.50 11.25 -4.84
C LYS A 8 24.11 11.89 -4.88
N ALA A 9 23.16 11.31 -4.16
CA ALA A 9 21.89 11.95 -3.86
C ALA A 9 22.21 13.28 -3.17
N VAL A 10 21.98 14.39 -3.86
CA VAL A 10 22.13 15.73 -3.30
C VAL A 10 21.02 15.89 -2.27
N SER A 11 21.32 15.62 -1.00
CA SER A 11 20.38 15.79 0.11
C SER A 11 20.27 17.27 0.44
N TRP A 12 19.14 17.90 0.10
CA TRP A 12 18.81 19.24 0.60
C TRP A 12 18.01 19.13 1.91
N PHE A 13 18.33 19.99 2.86
CA PHE A 13 17.57 20.17 4.10
C PHE A 13 16.59 21.31 3.87
N SER A 14 15.28 21.05 4.01
CA SER A 14 14.29 22.12 4.08
C SER A 14 13.68 22.14 5.47
N VAL A 15 13.59 23.34 6.05
CA VAL A 15 12.80 23.62 7.25
C VAL A 15 11.43 24.05 6.75
N GLU A 16 10.52 23.11 6.51
CA GLU A 16 9.10 23.43 6.30
C GLU A 16 8.23 22.70 7.32
N GLY A 17 7.82 23.46 8.34
CA GLY A 17 6.89 23.04 9.39
C GLY A 17 7.01 24.01 10.56
N GLY A 18 5.90 24.55 11.06
CA GLY A 18 5.88 25.43 12.24
C GLY A 18 6.29 24.73 13.55
N ASP A 19 6.72 23.47 13.47
CA ASP A 19 7.20 22.58 14.53
C ASP A 19 8.74 22.45 14.57
N GLY A 20 9.47 23.02 13.59
CA GLY A 20 10.93 23.00 13.54
C GLY A 20 11.55 21.67 13.10
N GLU A 21 10.77 20.76 12.52
CA GLU A 21 11.27 19.46 12.05
C GLU A 21 12.12 19.62 10.77
N ILE A 22 13.39 19.15 10.80
CA ILE A 22 14.27 19.15 9.63
C ILE A 22 13.98 17.90 8.78
N LYS A 23 13.58 18.10 7.52
CA LYS A 23 13.35 17.00 6.57
C LYS A 23 14.44 16.98 5.50
N SER A 24 14.98 15.78 5.26
CA SER A 24 15.89 15.54 4.15
C SER A 24 15.09 15.15 2.92
N PHE A 25 15.49 15.65 1.76
CA PHE A 25 14.89 15.29 0.48
C PHE A 25 15.94 14.71 -0.45
N GLU A 26 15.55 13.73 -1.26
CA GLU A 26 16.35 13.19 -2.35
C GLU A 26 15.60 13.40 -3.68
N MET A 27 16.35 13.60 -4.76
CA MET A 27 15.80 13.67 -6.09
C MET A 27 15.69 12.24 -6.64
N ARG A 28 14.47 11.79 -6.94
CA ARG A 28 14.21 10.51 -7.61
C ARG A 28 13.43 10.76 -8.89
N ASP A 29 13.95 10.26 -10.01
CA ASP A 29 13.55 10.60 -11.37
C ASP A 29 13.59 12.13 -11.62
N ILE A 30 12.45 12.79 -11.37
CA ILE A 30 12.21 14.22 -11.61
C ILE A 30 11.45 14.88 -10.44
N GLN A 31 11.36 14.19 -9.29
CA GLN A 31 10.63 14.68 -8.13
C GLN A 31 11.50 14.64 -6.88
N TRP A 32 11.45 15.72 -6.11
CA TRP A 32 11.96 15.73 -4.74
C TRP A 32 11.02 14.92 -3.86
N VAL A 33 11.58 13.92 -3.18
CA VAL A 33 10.86 13.08 -2.21
C VAL A 33 11.57 13.15 -0.88
N GLU A 34 10.80 13.15 0.21
CA GLU A 34 11.36 13.06 1.55
C GLU A 34 12.18 11.77 1.67
N TYR A 35 13.46 11.91 1.98
CA TYR A 35 14.36 10.80 2.26
C TYR A 35 14.03 10.26 3.65
N LYS A 36 13.63 8.99 3.70
CA LYS A 36 13.40 8.26 4.94
C LYS A 36 14.27 7.02 4.99
N THR A 37 14.89 6.79 6.14
CA THR A 37 15.57 5.52 6.41
C THR A 37 14.56 4.38 6.47
N LEU A 38 15.01 3.14 6.27
CA LEU A 38 14.15 1.96 6.39
C LEU A 38 13.53 1.84 7.79
N ALA A 39 14.22 2.30 8.83
CA ALA A 39 13.70 2.37 10.19
C ALA A 39 12.54 3.39 10.30
N GLN A 40 12.71 4.61 9.77
CA GLN A 40 11.64 5.62 9.74
C GLN A 40 10.40 5.13 8.98
N ILE A 41 10.62 4.49 7.84
CA ILE A 41 9.56 3.84 7.06
C ILE A 41 8.82 2.78 7.89
N ARG A 42 9.54 1.92 8.62
CA ARG A 42 8.93 0.91 9.49
C ARG A 42 8.10 1.57 10.59
N CYS A 43 8.63 2.62 11.22
CA CYS A 43 7.90 3.41 12.21
C CYS A 43 6.60 3.97 11.62
N ASP A 44 6.62 4.52 10.42
CA ASP A 44 5.42 5.00 9.72
C ASP A 44 4.39 3.88 9.51
N ARG A 45 4.82 2.68 9.13
CA ARG A 45 3.91 1.54 8.97
C ARG A 45 3.24 1.16 10.29
N TYR A 46 3.98 1.08 11.39
CA TYR A 46 3.40 0.78 12.70
C TYR A 46 2.54 1.94 13.24
N ARG A 47 2.90 3.18 12.93
CA ARG A 47 2.09 4.38 13.20
C ARG A 47 0.73 4.28 12.50
N LEU A 48 0.71 3.99 11.20
CA LEU A 48 -0.53 3.75 10.45
C LEU A 48 -1.26 2.49 10.93
N LYS A 49 -0.54 1.44 11.34
CA LYS A 49 -1.15 0.24 11.91
C LYS A 49 -1.92 0.55 13.18
N SER A 50 -1.42 1.46 14.01
CA SER A 50 -2.11 1.97 15.20
C SER A 50 -3.43 2.68 14.83
N ALA A 51 -3.47 3.44 13.74
CA ALA A 51 -4.71 4.00 13.19
C ALA A 51 -5.71 2.92 12.80
N VAL A 52 -5.26 1.91 12.05
CA VAL A 52 -6.08 0.75 11.67
C VAL A 52 -6.63 0.02 12.88
N ASN A 53 -5.83 -0.15 13.93
CA ASN A 53 -6.24 -0.83 15.16
C ASN A 53 -7.38 -0.10 15.90
N ARG A 54 -7.51 1.22 15.71
CA ARG A 54 -8.62 2.00 16.30
C ARG A 54 -9.88 1.98 15.43
N LEU A 55 -9.71 1.97 14.11
CA LEU A 55 -10.84 2.04 13.16
C LEU A 55 -11.45 0.67 12.87
N LEU A 56 -10.65 -0.38 12.77
CA LEU A 56 -11.07 -1.71 12.31
C LEU A 56 -11.07 -2.76 13.42
N ILE A 57 -11.55 -2.40 14.62
CA ILE A 57 -11.56 -3.29 15.81
C ILE A 57 -12.21 -4.64 15.48
N GLY A 58 -11.56 -5.73 15.92
CA GLY A 58 -12.05 -7.10 15.71
C GLY A 58 -11.80 -7.70 14.32
N SER A 59 -11.40 -6.89 13.33
CA SER A 59 -11.07 -7.38 11.98
C SER A 59 -9.79 -8.23 11.96
N ARG A 60 -9.59 -9.01 10.88
CA ARG A 60 -8.31 -9.72 10.64
C ARG A 60 -7.11 -8.75 10.64
N THR A 61 -7.29 -7.56 10.07
CA THR A 61 -6.25 -6.53 10.00
C THR A 61 -5.92 -5.95 11.39
N PHE A 62 -6.90 -5.83 12.29
CA PHE A 62 -6.68 -5.46 13.68
C PHE A 62 -5.81 -6.49 14.43
N LYS A 63 -6.05 -7.79 14.19
CA LYS A 63 -5.31 -8.89 14.81
C LYS A 63 -3.88 -9.06 14.25
N CYS A 64 -3.67 -8.65 13.00
CA CYS A 64 -2.40 -8.76 12.30
C CYS A 64 -1.24 -8.13 13.09
N CYS A 65 -0.14 -8.88 13.25
CA CYS A 65 1.05 -8.48 14.01
C CYS A 65 0.74 -7.98 15.42
N ARG A 66 -0.32 -8.52 16.04
CA ARG A 66 -0.75 -8.20 17.42
C ARG A 66 -1.15 -9.43 18.19
N TRP A 67 -1.90 -10.33 17.55
CA TRP A 67 -2.32 -11.56 18.18
C TRP A 67 -1.32 -12.66 17.87
N LYS A 68 -0.93 -13.40 18.90
CA LYS A 68 -0.11 -14.60 18.78
C LYS A 68 -0.86 -15.68 18.00
N VAL A 69 -0.14 -16.46 17.21
CA VAL A 69 -0.67 -17.72 16.67
C VAL A 69 -0.75 -18.71 17.84
N PRO A 70 -1.92 -19.34 18.13
CA PRO A 70 -2.11 -20.10 19.37
C PRO A 70 -1.04 -21.16 19.69
N THR A 71 -0.39 -21.73 18.67
CA THR A 71 0.60 -22.81 18.80
C THR A 71 2.04 -22.34 18.66
N GLN A 72 2.31 -21.03 18.60
CA GLN A 72 3.65 -20.47 18.41
C GLN A 72 3.98 -19.50 19.54
N SER A 73 5.26 -19.36 19.84
CA SER A 73 5.80 -18.28 20.68
C SER A 73 6.02 -17.04 19.83
N VAL A 74 5.88 -15.84 20.42
CA VAL A 74 6.23 -14.60 19.72
C VAL A 74 7.75 -14.48 19.73
N GLN A 75 8.36 -14.32 18.57
CA GLN A 75 9.82 -14.27 18.44
C GLN A 75 10.25 -12.99 17.72
N VAL A 76 11.40 -12.45 18.14
CA VAL A 76 12.15 -11.45 17.39
C VAL A 76 13.23 -12.17 16.60
N MET A 77 13.11 -12.14 15.29
CA MET A 77 14.00 -12.79 14.34
C MET A 77 14.96 -11.78 13.72
N HIS A 78 16.16 -12.22 13.36
CA HIS A 78 17.13 -11.42 12.61
C HIS A 78 17.71 -12.20 11.43
N SER A 79 17.49 -11.68 10.23
CA SER A 79 18.13 -12.15 9.00
C SER A 79 19.56 -11.63 8.92
N ALA A 80 20.53 -12.53 9.03
CA ALA A 80 21.94 -12.20 8.85
C ALA A 80 22.26 -11.80 7.39
N GLU A 81 21.55 -12.39 6.42
CA GLU A 81 21.76 -12.10 4.99
C GLU A 81 21.35 -10.66 4.64
N TYR A 82 20.20 -10.21 5.13
CA TYR A 82 19.64 -8.90 4.77
C TYR A 82 19.89 -7.82 5.83
N GLY A 83 20.38 -8.17 7.01
CA GLY A 83 20.50 -7.28 8.16
C GLY A 83 19.13 -6.70 8.54
N LYS A 84 18.11 -7.57 8.59
CA LYS A 84 16.72 -7.20 8.85
C LYS A 84 16.11 -8.00 9.99
N ALA A 85 15.35 -7.31 10.84
CA ALA A 85 14.59 -7.95 11.90
C ALA A 85 13.09 -7.97 11.60
N PHE A 86 12.42 -9.02 12.08
CA PHE A 86 10.98 -9.19 11.95
C PHE A 86 10.42 -10.00 13.13
N TYR A 87 9.10 -9.94 13.30
CA TYR A 87 8.41 -10.80 14.26
C TYR A 87 7.97 -12.09 13.61
N ALA A 88 8.18 -13.21 14.30
CA ALA A 88 7.55 -14.50 14.02
C ALA A 88 6.56 -14.86 15.13
N GLY A 89 5.68 -15.84 14.88
CA GLY A 89 4.68 -16.27 15.88
C GLY A 89 3.42 -15.41 15.97
N LEU A 90 3.27 -14.40 15.11
CA LEU A 90 2.13 -13.49 15.11
C LEU A 90 1.19 -13.76 13.92
N GLN A 91 -0.10 -13.53 14.12
CA GLN A 91 -1.09 -13.64 13.04
C GLN A 91 -0.78 -12.63 11.92
N VAL A 92 -0.90 -13.08 10.67
CA VAL A 92 -0.72 -12.26 9.47
C VAL A 92 -2.02 -12.21 8.67
N CYS A 93 -2.50 -11.01 8.34
CA CYS A 93 -3.80 -10.87 7.67
C CYS A 93 -3.75 -10.92 6.14
N ALA A 94 -2.56 -10.76 5.54
CA ALA A 94 -2.34 -10.75 4.10
C ALA A 94 -3.22 -9.73 3.33
N SER A 95 -3.60 -8.62 3.97
CA SER A 95 -4.40 -7.58 3.30
C SER A 95 -3.50 -6.55 2.63
N VAL A 96 -3.49 -6.55 1.30
CA VAL A 96 -2.82 -5.50 0.49
C VAL A 96 -3.53 -4.14 0.58
N TRP A 97 -4.83 -4.14 0.90
CA TRP A 97 -5.64 -2.92 0.95
C TRP A 97 -5.61 -2.20 2.28
N LEU A 98 -5.62 -2.94 3.40
CA LEU A 98 -5.95 -2.37 4.71
C LEU A 98 -4.82 -2.49 5.74
N CYS A 99 -3.77 -3.25 5.43
CA CYS A 99 -2.71 -3.54 6.39
C CYS A 99 -1.39 -2.83 6.04
N PRO A 100 -0.97 -1.81 6.80
CA PRO A 100 0.30 -1.12 6.58
C PRO A 100 1.55 -2.00 6.70
N VAL A 101 1.44 -3.17 7.34
CA VAL A 101 2.57 -4.09 7.52
C VAL A 101 2.61 -5.21 6.47
N CYS A 102 1.45 -5.67 5.97
CA CYS A 102 1.40 -6.69 4.91
C CYS A 102 1.50 -6.07 3.51
N ALA A 103 0.84 -4.94 3.27
CA ALA A 103 0.72 -4.37 1.93
C ALA A 103 2.09 -4.10 1.27
N PRO A 104 3.11 -3.52 1.94
CA PRO A 104 4.41 -3.32 1.32
C PRO A 104 5.10 -4.63 0.92
N LYS A 105 5.00 -5.68 1.74
CA LYS A 105 5.59 -7.00 1.43
C LYS A 105 4.95 -7.61 0.17
N ILE A 106 3.62 -7.58 0.12
CA ILE A 106 2.85 -8.09 -1.02
C ILE A 106 3.21 -7.30 -2.28
N SER A 107 3.12 -5.97 -2.22
CA SER A 107 3.37 -5.11 -3.38
C SER A 107 4.79 -5.25 -3.91
N GLU A 108 5.81 -5.35 -3.05
CA GLU A 108 7.19 -5.54 -3.49
C GLU A 108 7.38 -6.88 -4.20
N ARG A 109 6.83 -7.97 -3.67
CA ARG A 109 6.90 -9.27 -4.35
C ARG A 109 6.21 -9.23 -5.71
N ARG A 110 5.04 -8.61 -5.79
CA ARG A 110 4.30 -8.49 -7.05
C ARG A 110 5.04 -7.59 -8.05
N ARG A 111 5.73 -6.54 -7.59
CA ARG A 111 6.60 -5.70 -8.43
C ARG A 111 7.71 -6.52 -9.08
N LEU A 112 8.33 -7.44 -8.31
CA LEU A 112 9.33 -8.37 -8.84
C LEU A 112 8.73 -9.33 -9.88
N GLU A 113 7.54 -9.86 -9.64
CA GLU A 113 6.80 -10.69 -10.63
C GLU A 113 6.54 -9.92 -11.92
N LEU A 114 6.03 -8.68 -11.82
CA LEU A 114 5.77 -7.84 -12.99
C LEU A 114 7.05 -7.51 -13.75
N ARG A 115 8.15 -7.20 -13.06
CA ARG A 115 9.44 -6.93 -13.70
C ARG A 115 9.92 -8.15 -14.48
N GLY A 116 9.92 -9.33 -13.86
CA GLY A 116 10.31 -10.57 -14.55
C GLY A 116 9.40 -10.86 -15.75
N ALA A 117 8.10 -10.59 -15.65
CA ALA A 117 7.16 -10.73 -16.75
C ALA A 117 7.40 -9.74 -17.89
N MET A 118 7.82 -8.50 -17.59
CA MET A 118 8.21 -7.52 -18.59
C MET A 118 9.49 -7.94 -19.31
N ASP A 119 10.49 -8.39 -18.56
CA ASP A 119 11.76 -8.88 -19.12
C ASP A 119 11.47 -10.07 -20.05
N GLU A 120 10.62 -11.00 -19.63
CA GLU A 120 10.23 -12.16 -20.44
C GLU A 120 9.47 -11.77 -21.71
N ALA A 121 8.52 -10.86 -21.61
CA ALA A 121 7.77 -10.36 -22.75
C ALA A 121 8.71 -9.74 -23.79
N GLN A 122 9.70 -8.96 -23.34
CA GLN A 122 10.72 -8.39 -24.21
C GLN A 122 11.56 -9.46 -24.91
N ARG A 123 11.97 -10.54 -24.20
CA ARG A 123 12.71 -11.66 -24.82
C ARG A 123 11.90 -12.37 -25.91
N GLN A 124 10.58 -12.44 -25.73
CA GLN A 124 9.66 -13.03 -26.71
C GLN A 124 9.28 -12.08 -27.85
N GLY A 125 9.77 -10.82 -27.83
CA GLY A 125 9.43 -9.81 -28.83
C GLY A 125 8.01 -9.27 -28.73
N LEU A 126 7.38 -9.37 -27.55
CA LEU A 126 6.05 -8.82 -27.30
C LEU A 126 6.13 -7.32 -27.00
N ASP A 127 5.17 -6.56 -27.52
CA ASP A 127 4.95 -5.18 -27.10
C ASP A 127 4.15 -5.16 -25.79
N VAL A 128 4.64 -4.37 -24.83
CA VAL A 128 3.92 -4.11 -23.56
C VAL A 128 3.42 -2.67 -23.56
N MET A 129 2.12 -2.47 -23.39
CA MET A 129 1.51 -1.14 -23.29
C MET A 129 0.77 -0.97 -21.97
N LEU A 130 0.73 0.25 -21.45
CA LEU A 130 -0.05 0.62 -20.28
C LEU A 130 -1.38 1.24 -20.72
N MET A 131 -2.49 0.60 -20.39
CA MET A 131 -3.82 1.14 -20.59
C MET A 131 -4.45 1.54 -19.26
N THR A 132 -4.98 2.75 -19.16
CA THR A 132 -5.73 3.23 -18.00
C THR A 132 -7.21 3.34 -18.36
N LEU A 133 -8.07 2.70 -17.57
CA LEU A 133 -9.52 2.71 -17.73
C LEU A 133 -10.16 3.48 -16.57
N THR A 134 -10.90 4.53 -16.89
CA THR A 134 -11.62 5.36 -15.92
C THR A 134 -13.13 5.33 -16.20
N VAL A 135 -13.91 5.74 -15.20
CA VAL A 135 -15.35 5.98 -15.34
C VAL A 135 -15.67 7.37 -14.79
N PRO A 136 -16.64 8.11 -15.36
CA PRO A 136 -17.13 9.34 -14.75
C PRO A 136 -17.72 9.03 -13.37
N HIS A 137 -17.45 9.92 -12.41
CA HIS A 137 -17.86 9.76 -11.03
C HIS A 137 -18.18 11.13 -10.39
N GLY A 138 -18.94 11.11 -9.31
CA GLY A 138 -19.34 12.26 -8.51
C GLY A 138 -19.30 11.98 -7.01
N LEU A 139 -19.52 13.03 -6.23
CA LEU A 139 -19.40 12.98 -4.76
C LEU A 139 -20.41 12.01 -4.11
N GLY A 140 -21.55 11.77 -4.76
CA GLY A 140 -22.62 10.90 -4.26
C GLY A 140 -22.49 9.43 -4.67
N ASP A 141 -21.49 9.06 -5.47
CA ASP A 141 -21.37 7.67 -5.95
C ASP A 141 -20.94 6.73 -4.83
N ASP A 142 -21.67 5.63 -4.70
CA ASP A 142 -21.29 4.53 -3.81
C ASP A 142 -20.09 3.76 -4.38
N LEU A 143 -19.00 3.74 -3.62
CA LEU A 143 -17.74 3.11 -4.03
C LEU A 143 -17.90 1.61 -4.27
N ASP A 144 -18.62 0.90 -3.41
CA ASP A 144 -18.73 -0.56 -3.50
C ASP A 144 -19.54 -0.98 -4.73
N GLY A 145 -20.72 -0.36 -4.92
CA GLY A 145 -21.55 -0.55 -6.11
C GLY A 145 -20.85 -0.14 -7.40
N MET A 146 -20.07 0.95 -7.39
CA MET A 146 -19.28 1.37 -8.54
C MET A 146 -18.21 0.34 -8.89
N LEU A 147 -17.44 -0.15 -7.91
CA LEU A 147 -16.42 -1.19 -8.12
C LEU A 147 -17.03 -2.48 -8.68
N ASP A 148 -18.18 -2.90 -8.17
CA ASP A 148 -18.89 -4.08 -8.69
C ASP A 148 -19.27 -3.95 -10.16
N ARG A 149 -19.80 -2.79 -10.55
CA ARG A 149 -20.16 -2.51 -11.95
C ARG A 149 -18.90 -2.44 -12.82
N MET A 150 -17.83 -1.80 -12.34
CA MET A 150 -16.56 -1.70 -13.07
C MET A 150 -15.92 -3.06 -13.31
N MET A 151 -15.91 -3.94 -12.30
CA MET A 151 -15.38 -5.30 -12.44
C MET A 151 -16.15 -6.13 -13.47
N LYS A 152 -17.49 -6.01 -13.48
CA LYS A 152 -18.36 -6.65 -14.48
C LYS A 152 -18.15 -6.06 -15.87
N ALA A 153 -18.01 -4.74 -15.99
CA ALA A 153 -17.73 -4.07 -17.25
C ALA A 153 -16.37 -4.52 -17.82
N TYR A 154 -15.35 -4.64 -16.96
CA TYR A 154 -14.03 -5.10 -17.39
C TYR A 154 -14.10 -6.55 -17.89
N ALA A 155 -14.82 -7.43 -17.20
CA ALA A 155 -15.03 -8.80 -17.64
C ALA A 155 -15.72 -8.88 -19.01
N ASP A 156 -16.65 -7.96 -19.32
CA ASP A 156 -17.33 -7.91 -20.62
C ASP A 156 -16.37 -7.58 -21.77
N THR A 157 -15.34 -6.74 -21.53
CA THR A 157 -14.30 -6.43 -22.55
C THR A 157 -13.51 -7.67 -22.99
N SER A 158 -13.58 -8.77 -22.23
CA SER A 158 -12.87 -10.02 -22.53
C SER A 158 -13.80 -11.19 -22.89
N SER A 159 -15.08 -11.14 -22.49
CA SER A 159 -16.00 -12.28 -22.61
C SER A 159 -17.02 -12.16 -23.74
N ASN A 160 -17.46 -10.94 -24.08
CA ASN A 160 -18.48 -10.72 -25.09
C ASN A 160 -17.89 -10.75 -26.52
N ARG A 161 -18.76 -10.79 -27.55
CA ARG A 161 -18.32 -10.89 -28.96
C ARG A 161 -17.49 -9.68 -29.39
N ALA A 162 -17.90 -8.47 -29.04
CA ALA A 162 -17.20 -7.24 -29.41
C ALA A 162 -15.79 -7.17 -28.78
N GLY A 163 -15.69 -7.45 -27.48
CA GLY A 163 -14.44 -7.56 -26.73
C GLY A 163 -13.51 -8.63 -27.29
N LYS A 164 -14.01 -9.84 -27.54
CA LYS A 164 -13.22 -10.91 -28.20
C LYS A 164 -12.69 -10.47 -29.57
N ASN A 165 -13.49 -9.79 -30.36
CA ASN A 165 -13.05 -9.27 -31.67
C ASN A 165 -12.01 -8.16 -31.52
N ALA A 166 -12.20 -7.22 -30.59
CA ALA A 166 -11.24 -6.15 -30.34
C ALA A 166 -9.89 -6.69 -29.85
N ARG A 167 -9.90 -7.66 -28.92
CA ARG A 167 -8.70 -8.37 -28.46
C ARG A 167 -7.94 -9.06 -29.60
N LYS A 168 -8.66 -9.70 -30.53
CA LYS A 168 -8.05 -10.31 -31.73
C LYS A 168 -7.44 -9.26 -32.65
N ARG A 169 -8.13 -8.13 -32.86
CA ARG A 169 -7.66 -7.05 -33.74
C ARG A 169 -6.34 -6.44 -33.27
N VAL A 170 -6.14 -6.32 -31.95
CA VAL A 170 -4.88 -5.82 -31.38
C VAL A 170 -3.85 -6.93 -31.09
N SER A 171 -4.13 -8.18 -31.52
CA SER A 171 -3.26 -9.34 -31.26
C SER A 171 -2.89 -9.51 -29.77
N LEU A 172 -3.89 -9.39 -28.89
CA LEU A 172 -3.69 -9.42 -27.44
C LEU A 172 -3.37 -10.84 -26.94
N ARG A 173 -2.19 -11.00 -26.33
CA ARG A 173 -1.71 -12.25 -25.73
C ARG A 173 -2.14 -12.41 -24.28
N GLY A 174 -2.22 -11.31 -23.55
CA GLY A 174 -2.73 -11.31 -22.19
C GLY A 174 -2.73 -9.95 -21.55
N THR A 175 -3.27 -9.89 -20.34
CA THR A 175 -3.34 -8.66 -19.55
C THR A 175 -3.00 -8.89 -18.09
N VAL A 176 -2.36 -7.91 -17.46
CA VAL A 176 -2.33 -7.77 -16.01
C VAL A 176 -3.12 -6.53 -15.62
N ARG A 177 -4.19 -6.69 -14.84
CA ARG A 177 -5.06 -5.61 -14.36
C ARG A 177 -4.73 -5.30 -12.91
N VAL A 178 -4.50 -4.03 -12.61
CA VAL A 178 -4.36 -3.47 -11.27
C VAL A 178 -5.55 -2.55 -11.01
N LEU A 179 -6.21 -2.71 -9.86
CA LEU A 179 -7.23 -1.77 -9.36
C LEU A 179 -6.55 -0.73 -8.46
N GLU A 180 -6.82 0.53 -8.74
CA GLU A 180 -6.39 1.67 -7.93
C GLU A 180 -7.58 2.58 -7.60
N VAL A 181 -7.44 3.39 -6.55
CA VAL A 181 -8.48 4.33 -6.13
C VAL A 181 -7.88 5.54 -5.45
N THR A 182 -8.45 6.71 -5.76
CA THR A 182 -8.20 7.95 -5.01
C THR A 182 -9.51 8.57 -4.57
N HIS A 183 -9.45 9.53 -3.65
CA HIS A 183 -10.58 10.36 -3.24
C HIS A 183 -10.25 11.83 -3.48
N GLY A 184 -10.99 12.48 -4.38
CA GLY A 184 -10.81 13.88 -4.75
C GLY A 184 -11.95 14.78 -4.27
N ARG A 185 -12.07 15.94 -4.92
CA ARG A 185 -13.20 16.87 -4.72
C ARG A 185 -14.53 16.27 -5.20
N ASN A 186 -14.49 15.41 -6.21
CA ASN A 186 -15.66 14.76 -6.81
C ASN A 186 -15.88 13.34 -6.27
N GLY A 187 -15.49 13.07 -5.02
CA GLY A 187 -15.63 11.74 -4.41
C GLY A 187 -14.57 10.75 -4.85
N TRP A 188 -14.94 9.47 -4.87
CA TRP A 188 -14.05 8.36 -5.19
C TRP A 188 -13.77 8.23 -6.69
N HIS A 189 -12.51 7.98 -7.05
CA HIS A 189 -12.05 7.76 -8.42
C HIS A 189 -11.34 6.40 -8.54
N PRO A 190 -12.10 5.28 -8.53
CA PRO A 190 -11.52 3.99 -8.86
C PRO A 190 -11.20 3.93 -10.36
N HIS A 191 -10.09 3.30 -10.69
CA HIS A 191 -9.64 3.10 -12.06
C HIS A 191 -8.82 1.83 -12.18
N PHE A 192 -8.70 1.33 -13.41
CA PHE A 192 -7.81 0.21 -13.70
C PHE A 192 -6.59 0.68 -14.45
N HIS A 193 -5.42 0.23 -14.01
CA HIS A 193 -4.25 0.13 -14.86
C HIS A 193 -4.16 -1.28 -15.42
N VAL A 194 -3.89 -1.39 -16.71
CA VAL A 194 -3.88 -2.66 -17.43
C VAL A 194 -2.62 -2.72 -18.28
N LEU A 195 -1.71 -3.61 -17.94
CA LEU A 195 -0.60 -3.97 -18.83
C LEU A 195 -1.16 -4.87 -19.93
N LEU A 196 -1.03 -4.43 -21.17
CA LEU A 196 -1.41 -5.15 -22.38
C LEU A 196 -0.15 -5.80 -22.98
N PHE A 197 -0.17 -7.12 -23.16
CA PHE A 197 0.90 -7.87 -23.82
C PHE A 197 0.41 -8.23 -25.23
N LEU A 198 1.05 -7.68 -26.26
CA LEU A 198 0.62 -7.74 -27.66
C LEU A 198 1.71 -8.36 -28.53
N ASP A 199 1.35 -8.98 -29.65
CA ASP A 199 2.33 -9.40 -30.69
C ASP A 199 3.00 -8.20 -31.41
N GLY A 200 2.57 -6.98 -31.09
CA GLY A 200 3.14 -5.72 -31.56
C GLY A 200 2.61 -5.22 -32.90
N GLY A 201 3.25 -4.19 -33.43
CA GLY A 201 2.92 -3.61 -34.74
C GLY A 201 1.75 -2.61 -34.73
N MET A 202 1.35 -2.12 -33.56
CA MET A 202 0.35 -1.05 -33.42
C MET A 202 0.89 0.09 -32.57
N SER A 203 0.49 1.32 -32.90
CA SER A 203 0.71 2.46 -32.02
C SER A 203 -0.28 2.46 -30.84
N PRO A 204 0.03 3.14 -29.73
CA PRO A 204 -0.91 3.32 -28.62
C PRO A 204 -2.27 3.89 -29.06
N ASP A 205 -2.28 4.83 -30.00
CA ASP A 205 -3.52 5.43 -30.52
C ASP A 205 -4.37 4.42 -31.31
N GLN A 206 -3.74 3.55 -32.11
CA GLN A 206 -4.44 2.48 -32.81
C GLN A 206 -5.08 1.51 -31.80
N VAL A 207 -4.33 1.09 -30.77
CA VAL A 207 -4.84 0.23 -29.70
C VAL A 207 -6.00 0.90 -28.96
N LYS A 208 -5.87 2.19 -28.60
CA LYS A 208 -6.94 2.99 -27.97
C LYS A 208 -8.19 3.00 -28.84
N SER A 209 -8.07 3.30 -30.14
CA SER A 209 -9.20 3.39 -31.07
C SER A 209 -10.00 2.08 -31.18
N ILE A 210 -9.33 0.94 -30.97
CA ILE A 210 -9.93 -0.39 -31.05
C ILE A 210 -10.57 -0.80 -29.72
N LEU A 211 -9.91 -0.53 -28.60
CA LEU A 211 -10.34 -1.01 -27.28
C LEU A 211 -11.32 -0.05 -26.58
N ALA A 212 -11.21 1.27 -26.78
CA ALA A 212 -12.02 2.25 -26.07
C ALA A 212 -13.54 2.06 -26.25
N PRO A 213 -14.08 1.79 -27.46
CA PRO A 213 -15.50 1.53 -27.63
C PRO A 213 -15.99 0.34 -26.79
N THR A 214 -15.17 -0.70 -26.65
CA THR A 214 -15.55 -1.88 -25.87
C THR A 214 -15.65 -1.60 -24.37
N TRP A 215 -14.83 -0.69 -23.84
CA TRP A 215 -14.93 -0.24 -22.45
C TRP A 215 -16.15 0.64 -22.24
N GLN A 216 -16.41 1.55 -23.17
CA GLN A 216 -17.56 2.47 -23.10
C GLN A 216 -18.89 1.72 -23.11
N ASP A 217 -19.09 0.84 -24.10
CA ASP A 217 -20.30 0.02 -24.23
C ASP A 217 -20.49 -0.88 -23.00
N ALA A 218 -19.39 -1.44 -22.48
CA ALA A 218 -19.44 -2.29 -21.28
C ALA A 218 -19.84 -1.49 -20.03
N CYS A 219 -19.36 -0.25 -19.88
CA CYS A 219 -19.75 0.62 -18.78
C CYS A 219 -21.24 0.94 -18.83
N GLU A 220 -21.74 1.42 -19.97
CA GLU A 220 -23.16 1.75 -20.14
C GLU A 220 -24.06 0.54 -19.88
N LYS A 221 -23.70 -0.62 -20.43
CA LYS A 221 -24.43 -1.88 -20.21
C LYS A 221 -24.49 -2.29 -18.74
N ARG A 222 -23.49 -1.92 -17.93
CA ARG A 222 -23.45 -2.20 -16.49
C ARG A 222 -24.01 -1.06 -15.63
N GLY A 223 -24.62 -0.06 -16.26
CA GLY A 223 -25.25 1.07 -15.57
C GLY A 223 -24.23 2.06 -14.99
N LEU A 224 -23.04 2.13 -15.57
CA LEU A 224 -22.08 3.20 -15.33
C LEU A 224 -22.26 4.30 -16.39
N PRO A 225 -21.95 5.57 -16.08
CA PRO A 225 -21.90 6.61 -17.09
C PRO A 225 -20.90 6.25 -18.19
N ARG A 226 -21.20 6.63 -19.44
CA ARG A 226 -20.29 6.41 -20.56
C ARG A 226 -18.97 7.18 -20.33
N PRO A 227 -17.81 6.49 -20.27
CA PRO A 227 -16.50 7.14 -20.26
C PRO A 227 -16.32 8.04 -21.49
N SER A 228 -15.66 9.20 -21.31
CA SER A 228 -15.40 10.12 -22.42
C SER A 228 -14.37 9.56 -23.40
N ASP A 229 -14.39 10.04 -24.64
CA ASP A 229 -13.44 9.59 -25.66
C ASP A 229 -12.01 10.08 -25.36
N GLU A 230 -11.90 11.24 -24.70
CA GLU A 230 -10.62 11.85 -24.34
C GLU A 230 -9.98 11.18 -23.13
N TYR A 231 -10.73 11.02 -22.03
CA TYR A 231 -10.19 10.64 -20.71
C TYR A 231 -10.62 9.25 -20.21
N GLY A 232 -11.63 8.63 -20.84
CA GLY A 232 -12.16 7.34 -20.41
C GLY A 232 -11.18 6.18 -20.59
N VAL A 233 -10.35 6.27 -21.63
CA VAL A 233 -9.30 5.29 -21.96
C VAL A 233 -8.04 6.02 -22.39
N ASP A 234 -6.93 5.77 -21.70
CA ASP A 234 -5.60 6.23 -22.04
C ASP A 234 -4.72 5.02 -22.36
N VAL A 235 -3.93 5.06 -23.43
CA VAL A 235 -3.00 3.98 -23.79
C VAL A 235 -1.63 4.58 -24.05
N ARG A 236 -0.61 4.01 -23.42
CA ARG A 236 0.78 4.45 -23.52
C ARG A 236 1.72 3.30 -23.85
N GLY A 237 2.85 3.61 -24.48
CA GLY A 237 3.83 2.63 -24.94
C GLY A 237 4.68 1.99 -23.84
N GLY A 238 5.67 1.20 -24.27
CA GLY A 238 6.50 0.38 -23.38
C GLY A 238 7.30 1.15 -22.32
N GLN A 239 7.80 2.34 -22.64
CA GLN A 239 8.53 3.16 -21.67
C GLN A 239 7.65 3.54 -20.48
N ASP A 240 6.40 3.95 -20.71
CA ASP A 240 5.45 4.26 -19.64
C ASP A 240 5.04 3.02 -18.86
N ALA A 241 4.91 1.87 -19.52
CA ALA A 241 4.66 0.59 -18.84
C ALA A 241 5.80 0.21 -17.89
N ALA A 242 7.05 0.36 -18.33
CA ALA A 242 8.24 0.10 -17.51
C ALA A 242 8.34 1.06 -16.33
N VAL A 243 8.08 2.36 -16.57
CA VAL A 243 8.03 3.38 -15.51
C VAL A 243 6.90 3.13 -14.52
N TYR A 244 5.74 2.65 -14.98
CA TYR A 244 4.64 2.28 -14.09
C TYR A 244 5.03 1.09 -13.20
N VAL A 245 5.56 0.01 -13.80
CA VAL A 245 5.99 -1.18 -13.03
C VAL A 245 7.13 -0.85 -12.07
N SER A 246 8.08 0.01 -12.44
CA SER A 246 9.15 0.41 -11.53
C SER A 246 8.64 1.24 -10.34
N LYS A 247 7.57 2.02 -10.54
CA LYS A 247 6.91 2.82 -9.50
C LYS A 247 5.93 2.02 -8.65
N TRP A 248 5.46 0.88 -9.16
CA TRP A 248 4.47 0.07 -8.47
C TRP A 248 5.05 -0.57 -7.23
N GLY A 249 4.29 -0.60 -6.13
CA GLY A 249 4.77 -1.13 -4.84
C GLY A 249 5.84 -0.29 -4.14
N LEU A 250 6.35 0.79 -4.76
CA LEU A 250 7.12 1.78 -4.02
C LEU A 250 6.21 2.40 -2.97
N GLU A 251 6.65 2.27 -1.74
CA GLU A 251 6.03 2.63 -0.46
C GLU A 251 5.56 4.09 -0.34
N HIS A 252 5.81 4.86 -1.39
CA HIS A 252 5.43 6.23 -1.61
C HIS A 252 3.94 6.52 -1.42
N GLU A 253 3.00 5.61 -1.71
CA GLU A 253 1.57 5.91 -1.42
C GLU A 253 1.25 5.94 0.08
N MET A 254 1.98 5.17 0.89
CA MET A 254 1.80 5.08 2.33
C MET A 254 2.61 6.13 3.09
N THR A 255 3.77 6.51 2.56
CA THR A 255 4.68 7.49 3.20
C THR A 255 4.50 8.93 2.69
N LYS A 256 3.83 9.17 1.55
CA LYS A 256 3.46 10.52 1.06
C LYS A 256 2.27 11.15 1.78
N GLY A 257 1.75 10.51 2.84
CA GLY A 257 0.62 11.03 3.63
C GLY A 257 0.82 12.47 4.09
N HIS A 258 2.06 12.86 4.42
CA HIS A 258 2.37 14.20 4.93
C HIS A 258 2.42 15.29 3.84
N LEU A 259 2.76 14.98 2.58
CA LEU A 259 2.96 15.98 1.53
C LEU A 259 1.77 16.14 0.57
N LYS A 260 0.93 15.11 0.41
CA LYS A 260 -0.17 15.14 -0.57
C LYS A 260 -1.56 15.36 0.02
N ALA A 261 -1.73 15.34 1.34
CA ALA A 261 -3.03 15.57 1.97
C ALA A 261 -3.60 16.97 1.69
N SER A 262 -2.76 17.98 1.40
CA SER A 262 -3.21 19.38 1.38
C SER A 262 -3.15 20.10 0.02
N ARG A 263 -2.53 19.57 -1.05
CA ARG A 263 -2.27 20.38 -2.28
C ARG A 263 -2.33 19.68 -3.65
N SER A 264 -2.65 18.39 -3.73
CA SER A 264 -2.63 17.68 -5.02
C SER A 264 -3.99 17.78 -5.75
N ALA A 265 -3.98 18.31 -6.98
CA ALA A 265 -5.14 18.31 -7.89
C ALA A 265 -5.70 16.90 -8.20
N LYS A 266 -4.92 15.85 -7.91
CA LYS A 266 -5.21 14.44 -8.24
C LYS A 266 -5.93 13.65 -7.13
N GLY A 267 -6.31 14.31 -6.03
CA GLY A 267 -6.96 13.66 -4.87
C GLY A 267 -5.98 12.96 -3.92
N ALA A 268 -6.52 12.38 -2.85
CA ALA A 268 -5.80 11.66 -1.80
C ALA A 268 -5.93 10.14 -1.99
N THR A 269 -4.86 9.39 -1.73
CA THR A 269 -4.92 7.93 -1.64
C THR A 269 -5.61 7.52 -0.33
N PRO A 270 -6.18 6.29 -0.24
CA PRO A 270 -6.71 5.78 1.02
C PRO A 270 -5.69 5.83 2.17
N TRP A 271 -4.41 5.56 1.88
CA TRP A 271 -3.33 5.65 2.86
C TRP A 271 -3.06 7.08 3.34
N ALA A 272 -3.18 8.08 2.46
CA ALA A 272 -3.09 9.48 2.86
C ALA A 272 -4.25 9.88 3.78
N LEU A 273 -5.47 9.36 3.55
CA LEU A 273 -6.61 9.58 4.45
C LEU A 273 -6.37 8.92 5.82
N LEU A 274 -5.76 7.73 5.85
CA LEU A 274 -5.39 7.06 7.11
C LEU A 274 -4.32 7.85 7.88
N ALA A 275 -3.31 8.38 7.18
CA ALA A 275 -2.27 9.23 7.76
C ALA A 275 -2.87 10.53 8.34
N GLU A 276 -3.75 11.19 7.58
CA GLU A 276 -4.48 12.38 8.06
C GLU A 276 -5.28 12.05 9.32
N TYR A 277 -6.00 10.93 9.36
CA TYR A 277 -6.71 10.49 10.57
C TYR A 277 -5.74 10.24 11.74
N GLN A 278 -4.59 9.62 11.51
CA GLN A 278 -3.60 9.35 12.54
C GLN A 278 -3.10 10.65 13.20
N GLU A 279 -2.89 11.71 12.41
CA GLU A 279 -2.40 13.01 12.86
C GLU A 279 -3.50 13.87 13.50
N THR A 280 -4.63 14.02 12.82
CA THR A 280 -5.64 15.04 13.15
C THR A 280 -6.86 14.49 13.88
N ARG A 281 -7.03 13.16 13.90
CA ARG A 281 -8.26 12.48 14.33
C ARG A 281 -9.51 12.92 13.55
N SER A 282 -9.33 13.37 12.30
CA SER A 282 -10.40 13.75 11.38
C SER A 282 -11.47 12.67 11.25
N LYS A 283 -12.71 13.01 11.65
CA LYS A 283 -13.88 12.12 11.50
C LYS A 283 -14.18 11.81 10.03
N ARG A 284 -13.92 12.77 9.13
CA ARG A 284 -14.08 12.59 7.68
C ARG A 284 -13.14 11.51 7.17
N SER A 285 -11.85 11.60 7.50
CA SER A 285 -10.85 10.66 7.01
C SER A 285 -11.05 9.27 7.61
N ALA A 286 -11.52 9.18 8.87
CA ALA A 286 -12.02 7.93 9.45
C ALA A 286 -13.18 7.34 8.66
N ALA A 287 -14.22 8.12 8.36
CA ALA A 287 -15.39 7.64 7.60
C ALA A 287 -15.02 7.18 6.19
N LEU A 288 -14.16 7.92 5.49
CA LEU A 288 -13.67 7.53 4.17
C LEU A 288 -12.82 6.26 4.22
N TRP A 289 -11.96 6.11 5.22
CA TRP A 289 -11.21 4.87 5.43
C TRP A 289 -12.14 3.68 5.67
N MET A 290 -13.20 3.85 6.45
CA MET A 290 -14.19 2.80 6.71
C MET A 290 -14.96 2.41 5.43
N ALA A 291 -15.37 3.39 4.62
CA ALA A 291 -16.01 3.14 3.33
C ALA A 291 -15.09 2.37 2.37
N TYR A 292 -13.82 2.79 2.28
CA TYR A 292 -12.78 2.07 1.53
C TYR A 292 -12.57 0.65 2.07
N ALA A 293 -12.50 0.47 3.39
CA ALA A 293 -12.32 -0.83 4.02
C ALA A 293 -13.46 -1.80 3.73
N ALA A 294 -14.70 -1.31 3.73
CA ALA A 294 -15.86 -2.11 3.34
C ALA A 294 -15.80 -2.50 1.86
N ALA A 295 -15.59 -1.52 0.97
CA ALA A 295 -15.64 -1.72 -0.46
C ALA A 295 -14.51 -2.60 -1.01
N PHE A 296 -13.31 -2.56 -0.41
CA PHE A 296 -12.14 -3.32 -0.91
C PHE A 296 -11.96 -4.68 -0.26
N LYS A 297 -12.76 -5.03 0.74
CA LYS A 297 -12.69 -6.32 1.42
C LYS A 297 -12.92 -7.47 0.42
N GLY A 298 -11.95 -8.37 0.33
CA GLY A 298 -12.03 -9.56 -0.53
C GLY A 298 -11.77 -9.31 -2.02
N ARG A 299 -11.53 -8.06 -2.45
CA ARG A 299 -11.17 -7.76 -3.83
C ARG A 299 -9.69 -8.03 -4.07
N ARG A 300 -9.35 -8.53 -5.26
CA ARG A 300 -7.95 -8.68 -5.70
C ARG A 300 -7.45 -7.36 -6.30
N GLN A 301 -6.30 -6.90 -5.83
CA GLN A 301 -5.64 -5.71 -6.38
C GLN A 301 -5.11 -5.97 -7.79
N LEU A 302 -4.30 -7.03 -7.94
CA LEU A 302 -3.71 -7.42 -9.21
C LEU A 302 -4.32 -8.74 -9.71
N CYS A 303 -4.68 -8.80 -11.00
CA CYS A 303 -5.19 -9.99 -11.66
C CYS A 303 -4.49 -10.24 -12.99
N TRP A 304 -4.03 -11.47 -13.20
CA TRP A 304 -3.50 -11.95 -14.48
C TRP A 304 -4.63 -12.56 -15.32
N SER A 305 -4.60 -12.34 -16.64
CA SER A 305 -5.47 -13.08 -17.55
C SER A 305 -5.06 -14.55 -17.63
N LYS A 306 -6.02 -15.42 -17.92
CA LYS A 306 -5.79 -16.86 -18.11
C LYS A 306 -4.66 -17.12 -19.12
N GLY A 307 -3.71 -17.99 -18.76
CA GLY A 307 -2.57 -18.40 -19.59
C GLY A 307 -1.41 -17.42 -19.68
N LEU A 308 -1.54 -16.19 -19.15
CA LEU A 308 -0.44 -15.22 -19.23
C LEU A 308 0.73 -15.57 -18.32
N ARG A 309 0.46 -16.11 -17.12
CA ARG A 309 1.52 -16.56 -16.20
C ARG A 309 2.37 -17.65 -16.84
N ASP A 310 1.73 -18.64 -17.48
CA ASP A 310 2.43 -19.71 -18.20
C ASP A 310 3.24 -19.16 -19.37
N LEU A 311 2.66 -18.24 -20.15
CA LEU A 311 3.33 -17.57 -21.27
C LEU A 311 4.60 -16.84 -20.83
N LEU A 312 4.58 -16.20 -19.66
CA LEU A 312 5.67 -15.37 -19.15
C LEU A 312 6.50 -16.07 -18.05
N ALA A 313 6.35 -17.39 -17.90
CA ALA A 313 7.05 -18.21 -16.90
C ALA A 313 6.97 -17.66 -15.46
N VAL A 314 5.83 -17.06 -15.09
CA VAL A 314 5.60 -16.48 -13.75
C VAL A 314 4.95 -17.51 -12.84
N VAL A 315 5.63 -17.89 -11.76
CA VAL A 315 5.07 -18.77 -10.72
C VAL A 315 3.99 -18.02 -9.94
N GLU A 316 2.82 -18.63 -9.80
CA GLU A 316 1.75 -18.10 -8.95
C GLU A 316 2.07 -18.33 -7.47
N MET A 317 1.94 -17.28 -6.69
CA MET A 317 1.96 -17.31 -5.23
C MET A 317 0.79 -16.48 -4.74
N ASP A 318 0.06 -16.93 -3.72
CA ASP A 318 -1.02 -16.14 -3.14
C ASP A 318 -0.50 -15.09 -2.14
N ASP A 319 -1.34 -14.11 -1.79
CA ASP A 319 -0.93 -13.02 -0.90
C ASP A 319 -0.63 -13.51 0.53
N ALA A 320 -1.23 -14.62 0.97
CA ALA A 320 -1.00 -15.20 2.28
C ALA A 320 0.35 -15.90 2.37
N GLU A 321 0.71 -16.66 1.34
CA GLU A 321 2.04 -17.27 1.17
C GLU A 321 3.13 -16.19 1.16
N ILE A 322 2.94 -15.12 0.39
CA ILE A 322 3.89 -14.00 0.34
C ILE A 322 4.02 -13.32 1.70
N ALA A 323 2.89 -13.06 2.38
CA ALA A 323 2.90 -12.35 3.64
C ALA A 323 3.46 -13.19 4.80
N ALA A 324 3.34 -14.52 4.72
CA ALA A 324 3.84 -15.49 5.69
C ALA A 324 5.25 -16.00 5.37
N GLN A 325 5.83 -15.61 4.23
CA GLN A 325 7.18 -16.01 3.87
C GLN A 325 8.19 -15.47 4.91
N GLU A 326 8.87 -16.39 5.56
CA GLU A 326 9.95 -16.13 6.51
C GLU A 326 11.29 -16.46 5.86
N ASP A 327 12.33 -15.75 6.30
CA ASP A 327 13.70 -16.08 5.92
C ASP A 327 14.18 -17.29 6.73
N SER A 328 14.36 -18.43 6.07
CA SER A 328 14.81 -19.67 6.69
C SER A 328 16.20 -19.58 7.30
N ALA A 329 17.01 -18.59 6.90
CA ALA A 329 18.34 -18.34 7.47
C ALA A 329 18.31 -17.37 8.67
N ALA A 330 17.13 -16.85 9.06
CA ALA A 330 17.01 -15.94 10.18
C ALA A 330 17.21 -16.66 11.52
N VAL A 331 17.88 -15.97 12.45
CA VAL A 331 18.12 -16.46 13.82
C VAL A 331 17.15 -15.83 14.81
N VAL A 332 16.77 -16.58 15.84
CA VAL A 332 15.96 -16.08 16.96
C VAL A 332 16.84 -15.25 17.88
N LEU A 333 16.55 -13.95 18.04
CA LEU A 333 17.22 -13.08 19.01
C LEU A 333 16.56 -13.09 20.38
N ALA A 334 15.23 -13.21 20.40
CA ALA A 334 14.46 -13.29 21.63
C ALA A 334 13.15 -14.04 21.40
N GLU A 335 12.77 -14.86 22.38
CA GLU A 335 11.41 -15.37 22.53
C GLU A 335 10.70 -14.55 23.61
N LEU A 336 9.54 -13.99 23.28
CA LEU A 336 8.79 -13.08 24.15
C LEU A 336 7.69 -13.84 24.87
N THR A 337 7.58 -13.58 26.17
CA THR A 337 6.40 -14.01 26.94
C THR A 337 5.16 -13.21 26.52
N ASP A 338 3.97 -13.73 26.86
CA ASP A 338 2.72 -13.03 26.57
C ASP A 338 2.63 -11.66 27.28
N ASP A 339 3.27 -11.52 28.44
CA ASP A 339 3.35 -10.25 29.18
C ASP A 339 4.28 -9.26 28.47
N GLN A 340 5.49 -9.69 28.08
CA GLN A 340 6.42 -8.85 27.33
C GLN A 340 5.81 -8.35 26.01
N TRP A 341 5.10 -9.22 25.29
CA TRP A 341 4.44 -8.82 24.05
C TRP A 341 3.29 -7.83 24.31
N ARG A 342 2.52 -8.02 25.39
CA ARG A 342 1.50 -7.05 25.81
C ARG A 342 2.11 -5.69 26.18
N ASP A 343 3.26 -5.66 26.83
CA ASP A 343 3.97 -4.42 27.15
C ASP A 343 4.41 -3.70 25.88
N VAL A 344 5.02 -4.41 24.92
CA VAL A 344 5.42 -3.86 23.61
C VAL A 344 4.23 -3.21 22.88
N LEU A 345 3.07 -3.85 22.88
CA LEU A 345 1.85 -3.30 22.27
C LEU A 345 1.29 -2.09 23.02
N THR A 346 1.42 -2.07 24.35
CA THR A 346 0.92 -1.00 25.22
C THR A 346 1.74 0.27 25.04
N THR A 347 3.03 0.14 24.87
CA THR A 347 3.97 1.25 24.72
C THR A 347 4.23 1.65 23.27
N HIS A 348 3.57 0.98 22.31
CA HIS A 348 3.77 1.18 20.87
C HIS A 348 5.22 1.01 20.42
N SER A 349 5.94 0.06 21.04
CA SER A 349 7.37 -0.17 20.80
C SER A 349 7.64 -1.19 19.69
N GLU A 350 6.63 -1.59 18.91
CA GLU A 350 6.77 -2.64 17.90
C GLU A 350 7.84 -2.31 16.85
N ALA A 351 7.90 -1.07 16.38
CA ALA A 351 8.90 -0.65 15.39
C ALA A 351 10.30 -0.49 16.02
N SER A 352 10.36 0.10 17.21
CA SER A 352 11.60 0.37 17.94
C SER A 352 12.31 -0.92 18.36
N LEU A 353 11.58 -1.94 18.81
CA LEU A 353 12.16 -3.24 19.14
C LEU A 353 12.81 -3.90 17.92
N LEU A 354 12.16 -3.83 16.74
CA LEU A 354 12.77 -4.33 15.51
C LEU A 354 13.98 -3.49 15.08
N GLN A 355 13.99 -2.19 15.35
CA GLN A 355 15.15 -1.35 15.07
C GLN A 355 16.35 -1.72 15.97
N VAL A 356 16.12 -1.89 17.27
CA VAL A 356 17.16 -2.36 18.21
C VAL A 356 17.67 -3.73 17.79
N ALA A 357 16.79 -4.64 17.38
CA ALA A 357 17.16 -5.95 16.88
C ALA A 357 18.02 -5.93 15.61
N GLU A 358 17.94 -4.88 14.79
CA GLU A 358 18.78 -4.70 13.60
C GLU A 358 20.11 -4.02 13.91
N GLU A 359 20.09 -2.97 14.72
CA GLU A 359 21.25 -2.11 14.96
C GLU A 359 22.13 -2.62 16.10
N ASN A 360 21.51 -3.15 17.16
CA ASN A 360 22.18 -3.61 18.37
C ASN A 360 21.53 -4.91 18.91
N PRO A 361 21.69 -6.06 18.24
CA PRO A 361 21.01 -7.31 18.62
C PRO A 361 21.23 -7.75 20.08
N SER A 362 22.40 -7.46 20.67
CA SER A 362 22.72 -7.76 22.07
C SER A 362 21.87 -6.98 23.07
N GLU A 363 21.33 -5.82 22.68
CA GLU A 363 20.55 -4.91 23.54
C GLU A 363 19.05 -5.24 23.55
N VAL A 364 18.59 -6.24 22.79
CA VAL A 364 17.17 -6.61 22.71
C VAL A 364 16.57 -6.90 24.09
N GLN A 365 17.29 -7.65 24.94
CA GLN A 365 16.80 -7.99 26.28
C GLN A 365 16.74 -6.76 27.20
N ALA A 366 17.76 -5.90 27.16
CA ALA A 366 17.77 -4.65 27.92
C ALA A 366 16.63 -3.71 27.47
N PHE A 367 16.38 -3.62 26.17
CA PHE A 367 15.27 -2.85 25.63
C PHE A 367 13.91 -3.37 26.11
N LEU A 368 13.69 -4.69 26.12
CA LEU A 368 12.46 -5.30 26.63
C LEU A 368 12.23 -4.99 28.11
N GLN A 369 13.28 -4.95 28.94
CA GLN A 369 13.17 -4.53 30.34
C GLN A 369 12.74 -3.07 30.46
N GLY A 370 13.28 -2.18 29.62
CA GLY A 370 12.86 -0.78 29.55
C GLY A 370 11.40 -0.62 29.13
N VAL A 371 10.95 -1.41 28.15
CA VAL A 371 9.55 -1.45 27.71
C VAL A 371 8.62 -1.87 28.85
N ALA A 372 8.96 -2.91 29.61
CA ALA A 372 8.18 -3.35 30.77
C ALA A 372 8.09 -2.26 31.85
N ALA A 373 9.20 -1.56 32.13
CA ALA A 373 9.20 -0.43 33.07
C ALA A 373 8.30 0.73 32.59
N MET A 374 8.34 1.06 31.30
CA MET A 374 7.48 2.08 30.69
C MET A 374 6.00 1.66 30.73
N ALA A 375 5.66 0.42 30.40
CA ALA A 375 4.30 -0.10 30.47
C ALA A 375 3.73 0.01 31.89
N LYS A 376 4.55 -0.35 32.90
CA LYS A 376 4.20 -0.18 34.32
C LYS A 376 3.94 1.29 34.68
N ALA A 377 4.75 2.21 34.18
CA ALA A 377 4.57 3.65 34.43
C ALA A 377 3.28 4.19 33.79
N MET A 378 2.92 3.73 32.59
CA MET A 378 1.67 4.11 31.91
C MET A 378 0.41 3.58 32.60
N ALA A 379 0.52 2.47 33.35
CA ALA A 379 -0.59 1.89 34.12
C ALA A 379 -0.88 2.62 35.44
N ILE A 380 0.03 3.48 35.92
CA ILE A 380 -0.17 4.27 37.13
C ILE A 380 -1.12 5.44 36.80
N PRO A 381 -2.28 5.57 37.47
CA PRO A 381 -3.16 6.71 37.26
C PRO A 381 -2.41 8.01 37.57
N VAL A 382 -2.43 8.97 36.65
CA VAL A 382 -1.94 10.33 36.94
C VAL A 382 -2.78 10.86 38.10
N PRO A 383 -2.19 11.26 39.25
CA PRO A 383 -2.97 11.81 40.35
C PRO A 383 -3.74 13.03 39.84
N VAL A 384 -5.06 13.01 40.03
CA VAL A 384 -5.92 14.16 39.73
C VAL A 384 -5.47 15.29 40.65
N ILE A 385 -4.81 16.30 40.09
CA ILE A 385 -4.55 17.55 40.80
C ILE A 385 -5.92 18.22 40.98
N GLU A 386 -6.55 18.04 42.14
CA GLU A 386 -7.73 18.80 42.51
C GLU A 386 -7.37 20.29 42.45
N LYS A 387 -7.96 21.00 41.48
CA LYS A 387 -7.85 22.46 41.42
C LYS A 387 -8.37 23.02 42.74
N ALA A 388 -7.50 23.68 43.50
CA ALA A 388 -7.86 24.34 44.74
C ALA A 388 -9.10 25.23 44.53
N LYS A 389 -10.17 24.96 45.29
CA LYS A 389 -11.41 25.77 45.25
C LYS A 389 -11.05 27.24 45.52
N PRO A 390 -11.51 28.19 44.70
CA PRO A 390 -11.25 29.60 44.94
C PRO A 390 -11.84 30.01 46.30
N LYS A 391 -11.01 30.61 47.17
CA LYS A 391 -11.45 31.14 48.46
C LYS A 391 -12.54 32.18 48.21
N ALA A 392 -13.70 31.98 48.83
CA ALA A 392 -14.81 32.92 48.78
C ALA A 392 -14.34 34.31 49.24
N ARG A 393 -14.48 35.30 48.37
CA ARG A 393 -14.31 36.71 48.73
C ARG A 393 -15.37 37.05 49.78
N ARG A 394 -14.93 37.35 51.01
CA ARG A 394 -15.76 38.03 52.01
C ARG A 394 -16.16 39.38 51.42
N LYS A 395 -17.47 39.61 51.27
CA LYS A 395 -18.03 40.93 51.01
C LYS A 395 -17.80 41.78 52.27
N ALA A 396 -17.17 42.94 52.10
CA ALA A 396 -17.25 44.07 53.02
C ALA A 396 -18.23 45.08 52.42
#